data_AF-A0A6G2DDT9-F1
#
_entry.id   AF-A0A6G2DDT9-F1
#
_cell.length_a   1.000
_cell.length_b   1.000
_cell.length_c   1.000
_cell.angle_alpha   90.00
_cell.angle_beta   90.00
_cell.angle_gamma   90.00
#
_symmetry.space_group_name_H-M   'P 1'
#
loop_
_entity.id
_entity.type
_entity.pdbx_description
1 polymer ?
#
loop_
_entity_poly.entity_id
_entity_poly.type
_entity_poly.pdbx_seq_one_letter_code
_entity_poly.pdbx_strand_id
1 'polypeptide(L)'
;ALTEENVEAVRAGFANLKRHVENIRKFGIPAVVAINEFVSDTEAEIAALKELCASIDVPVELASVWADGAEGGVALAETVVKTIAENPANYKRLYDNDLSVQEKIEKIVTEIYRGSKVNFEKKAQTQIAQIVQNGWDKLPICMAKTQYS
;
A
#
# COMPACT_ATOMS: atom_id res chain seq x y z
N ALA A 1 13.52 -21.75 -5.05
CA ALA A 1 12.42 -22.33 -4.25
C ALA A 1 11.12 -21.53 -4.39
N LEU A 2 10.85 -20.92 -5.55
CA LEU A 2 9.60 -20.20 -5.86
C LEU A 2 9.18 -20.44 -7.33
N THR A 3 9.70 -21.50 -7.95
CA THR A 3 9.53 -21.78 -9.39
C THR A 3 8.47 -22.85 -9.66
N GLU A 4 7.91 -23.43 -8.60
CA GLU A 4 6.84 -24.41 -8.69
C GLU A 4 5.51 -23.69 -8.46
N GLU A 5 4.53 -23.99 -9.31
CA GLU A 5 3.19 -23.42 -9.22
C GLU A 5 2.58 -23.66 -7.84
N ASN A 6 2.03 -22.61 -7.23
CA ASN A 6 1.30 -22.70 -5.98
C ASN A 6 0.20 -21.62 -5.87
N VAL A 7 -0.92 -21.87 -6.55
CA VAL A 7 -2.11 -21.00 -6.54
C VAL A 7 -2.63 -20.72 -5.12
N GLU A 8 -2.56 -21.71 -4.22
CA GLU A 8 -3.01 -21.53 -2.83
C GLU A 8 -2.11 -20.57 -2.05
N ALA A 9 -0.79 -20.61 -2.28
CA ALA A 9 0.13 -19.64 -1.71
C ALA A 9 -0.13 -18.22 -2.24
N VAL A 10 -0.47 -18.07 -3.53
CA VAL A 10 -0.89 -16.78 -4.10
C VAL A 10 -2.14 -16.26 -3.40
N ARG A 11 -3.17 -17.11 -3.24
CA ARG A 11 -4.41 -16.75 -2.53
C ARG A 11 -4.14 -16.34 -1.07
N ALA A 12 -3.29 -17.07 -0.36
CA ALA A 12 -2.90 -16.74 1.00
C ALA A 12 -2.11 -15.42 1.09
N GLY A 13 -1.16 -15.20 0.18
CA GLY A 13 -0.31 -14.02 0.13
C GLY A 13 -1.05 -12.73 -0.28
N PHE A 14 -2.16 -12.85 -1.02
CA PHE A 14 -2.96 -11.72 -1.49
C PHE A 14 -3.44 -10.79 -0.37
N ALA A 15 -3.56 -11.28 0.86
CA ALA A 15 -3.88 -10.44 2.02
C ALA A 15 -2.93 -9.24 2.18
N ASN A 16 -1.66 -9.38 1.79
CA ASN A 16 -0.69 -8.28 1.78
C ASN A 16 -1.06 -7.22 0.73
N LEU A 17 -1.24 -7.61 -0.53
CA LEU A 17 -1.62 -6.71 -1.62
C LEU A 17 -2.95 -6.00 -1.32
N LYS A 18 -3.96 -6.76 -0.88
CA LYS A 18 -5.27 -6.21 -0.49
C LYS A 18 -5.12 -5.10 0.53
N ARG A 19 -4.29 -5.29 1.55
CA ARG A 19 -4.02 -4.25 2.58
C ARG A 19 -3.41 -3.00 1.97
N HIS A 20 -2.48 -3.13 1.04
CA HIS A 20 -1.89 -1.97 0.36
C HIS A 20 -2.91 -1.20 -0.48
N VAL A 21 -3.78 -1.90 -1.22
CA VAL A 21 -4.88 -1.29 -1.98
C VAL A 21 -5.84 -0.54 -1.06
N GLU A 22 -6.28 -1.16 0.04
CA GLU A 22 -7.11 -0.50 1.06
C GLU A 22 -6.43 0.75 1.62
N ASN A 23 -5.13 0.68 1.91
CA ASN A 23 -4.38 1.81 2.46
C ASN A 23 -4.28 2.97 1.47
N ILE A 24 -4.04 2.73 0.17
CA ILE A 24 -4.03 3.80 -0.84
C ILE A 24 -5.41 4.48 -0.92
N ARG A 25 -6.49 3.68 -0.93
CA ARG A 25 -7.87 4.20 -0.95
C ARG A 25 -8.21 5.06 0.27
N LYS A 26 -7.58 4.85 1.43
CA LYS A 26 -7.76 5.73 2.61
C LYS A 26 -7.35 7.18 2.34
N PHE A 27 -6.40 7.40 1.44
CA PHE A 27 -5.99 8.74 1.01
C PHE A 27 -6.92 9.33 -0.06
N GLY A 28 -7.98 8.61 -0.47
CA GLY A 28 -8.91 9.08 -1.51
C GLY A 28 -8.32 9.02 -2.92
N ILE A 29 -7.34 8.14 -3.16
CA ILE A 29 -6.67 7.96 -4.45
C ILE A 29 -7.11 6.60 -5.03
N PRO A 30 -7.49 6.51 -6.32
CA PRO A 30 -7.75 5.24 -6.97
C PRO A 30 -6.44 4.43 -7.12
N ALA A 31 -6.52 3.11 -7.01
CA ALA A 31 -5.37 2.22 -7.14
C ALA A 31 -5.50 1.37 -8.41
N VAL A 32 -4.37 1.10 -9.06
CA VAL A 32 -4.21 0.11 -10.13
C VAL A 32 -3.06 -0.82 -9.73
N VAL A 33 -3.24 -2.12 -9.87
CA VAL A 33 -2.20 -3.12 -9.59
C VAL A 33 -1.46 -3.45 -10.88
N ALA A 34 -0.13 -3.45 -10.83
CA ALA A 34 0.71 -3.99 -11.89
C ALA A 34 1.30 -5.32 -11.42
N ILE A 35 1.08 -6.39 -12.19
CA ILE A 35 1.74 -7.67 -12.02
C ILE A 35 2.96 -7.64 -12.94
N ASN A 36 4.16 -7.60 -12.39
CA ASN A 36 5.36 -7.75 -13.21
C ASN A 36 5.49 -9.21 -13.62
N GLU A 37 5.50 -9.50 -14.91
CA GLU A 37 5.58 -10.86 -15.43
C GLU A 37 6.96 -11.49 -15.18
N PHE A 38 6.97 -12.73 -14.68
CA PHE A 38 8.17 -13.56 -14.62
C PHE A 38 8.00 -14.85 -15.44
N VAL A 39 9.11 -15.35 -15.97
CA VAL A 39 9.15 -16.56 -16.81
C VAL A 39 8.63 -17.83 -16.15
N SER A 40 8.59 -17.87 -14.82
CA SER A 40 8.10 -19.01 -14.04
C SER A 40 6.64 -18.89 -13.63
N ASP A 41 6.01 -17.72 -13.84
CA ASP A 41 4.62 -17.51 -13.44
C ASP A 41 3.71 -18.33 -14.34
N THR A 42 2.74 -19.02 -13.74
CA THR A 42 1.78 -19.80 -14.53
C THR A 42 0.52 -18.99 -14.84
N GLU A 43 -0.15 -19.35 -15.93
CA GLU A 43 -1.45 -18.75 -16.27
C GLU A 43 -2.47 -18.91 -15.13
N ALA A 44 -2.40 -20.02 -14.37
CA ALA A 44 -3.29 -20.29 -13.25
C ALA A 44 -3.04 -19.34 -12.08
N GLU A 45 -1.78 -19.04 -11.75
CA GLU A 45 -1.42 -18.07 -10.70
C GLU A 45 -1.81 -16.65 -11.07
N ILE A 46 -1.55 -16.24 -12.33
CA ILE A 46 -1.93 -14.93 -12.84
C ILE A 46 -3.45 -14.78 -12.85
N ALA A 47 -4.19 -15.81 -13.30
CA ALA A 47 -5.65 -15.81 -13.29
C ALA A 47 -6.22 -15.70 -11.87
N ALA A 48 -5.67 -16.44 -10.91
CA ALA A 48 -6.07 -16.35 -9.52
C ALA A 48 -5.82 -14.96 -8.93
N LEU A 49 -4.69 -14.33 -9.22
CA LEU A 49 -4.40 -12.97 -8.76
C LEU A 49 -5.35 -11.94 -9.38
N LYS A 50 -5.68 -12.09 -10.68
CA LYS A 50 -6.67 -11.24 -11.36
C LYS A 50 -8.06 -11.37 -10.74
N GLU A 51 -8.50 -12.59 -10.44
CA GLU A 51 -9.77 -12.85 -9.74
C GLU A 51 -9.80 -12.19 -8.36
N LEU A 52 -8.73 -12.31 -7.58
CA LEU A 52 -8.62 -11.71 -6.26
C LEU A 52 -8.65 -10.18 -6.31
N CYS A 53 -7.96 -9.56 -7.27
CA CYS A 53 -8.03 -8.12 -7.50
C CYS A 53 -9.45 -7.67 -7.90
N ALA A 54 -10.12 -8.42 -8.78
CA ALA A 54 -11.51 -8.15 -9.15
C ALA A 54 -12.45 -8.22 -7.94
N SER A 55 -12.22 -9.15 -7.01
CA SER A 55 -13.04 -9.29 -5.78
C SER A 55 -12.99 -8.09 -4.83
N ILE A 56 -12.02 -7.19 -5.01
CA ILE A 56 -11.90 -5.93 -4.26
C ILE A 56 -12.03 -4.69 -5.16
N ASP A 57 -12.55 -4.88 -6.38
CA ASP A 57 -12.76 -3.84 -7.39
C ASP A 57 -11.50 -3.03 -7.71
N VAL A 58 -10.32 -3.67 -7.72
CA VAL A 58 -9.08 -3.00 -8.14
C VAL A 58 -8.68 -3.44 -9.55
N PRO A 59 -8.52 -2.50 -10.50
CA PRO A 59 -7.97 -2.81 -11.81
C PRO A 59 -6.58 -3.41 -11.68
N VAL A 60 -6.27 -4.39 -12.52
CA VAL A 60 -4.99 -5.10 -12.50
C VAL A 60 -4.57 -5.45 -13.92
N GLU A 61 -3.31 -5.17 -14.25
CA GLU A 61 -2.73 -5.51 -15.54
C GLU A 61 -1.41 -6.24 -15.37
N LEU A 62 -1.14 -7.15 -16.32
CA LEU A 62 0.17 -7.76 -16.48
C LEU A 62 1.09 -6.75 -17.18
N ALA A 63 2.32 -6.63 -16.70
CA ALA A 63 3.33 -5.73 -17.24
C ALA A 63 4.60 -6.52 -17.56
N SER A 64 4.91 -6.65 -18.85
CA SER A 64 6.10 -7.33 -19.36
C SER A 64 7.22 -6.34 -19.74
N VAL A 65 7.20 -5.14 -19.16
CA VAL A 65 8.08 -4.02 -19.54
C VAL A 65 9.58 -4.31 -19.50
N TRP A 66 9.99 -5.30 -18.71
CA TRP A 66 11.37 -5.76 -18.67
C TRP A 66 11.77 -6.57 -19.91
N ALA A 67 10.86 -7.41 -20.42
CA ALA A 67 11.09 -8.24 -21.60
C ALA A 67 10.78 -7.49 -22.90
N ASP A 68 9.66 -6.75 -22.93
CA ASP A 68 9.10 -6.16 -24.14
C ASP A 68 9.20 -4.63 -24.18
N GLY A 69 9.91 -4.00 -23.24
CA GLY A 69 10.08 -2.54 -23.23
C GLY A 69 8.78 -1.79 -22.99
N ALA A 70 8.53 -0.72 -23.76
CA ALA A 70 7.35 0.12 -23.54
C ALA A 70 6.05 -0.58 -23.96
N GLU A 71 6.12 -1.43 -24.97
CA GLU A 71 5.03 -2.21 -25.53
C GLU A 71 4.41 -3.13 -24.47
N GLY A 72 5.24 -3.73 -23.63
CA GLY A 72 4.81 -4.57 -22.49
C GLY A 72 4.09 -3.82 -21.36
N GLY A 73 4.00 -2.49 -21.44
CA GLY A 73 3.33 -1.63 -20.46
C GLY A 73 2.07 -0.93 -20.98
N VAL A 74 1.70 -1.12 -22.25
CA VAL A 74 0.59 -0.38 -22.88
C VAL A 74 -0.74 -0.63 -22.17
N ALA A 75 -1.07 -1.89 -21.88
CA ALA A 75 -2.31 -2.25 -21.18
C ALA A 75 -2.39 -1.58 -19.79
N LEU A 76 -1.30 -1.62 -19.03
CA LEU A 76 -1.21 -0.93 -17.74
C LEU A 76 -1.41 0.58 -17.89
N ALA A 77 -0.76 1.20 -18.89
CA ALA A 77 -0.88 2.64 -19.14
C ALA A 77 -2.32 3.05 -19.51
N GLU A 78 -2.98 2.30 -20.39
CA GLU A 78 -4.38 2.51 -20.76
C GLU A 78 -5.31 2.39 -19.55
N THR A 79 -5.12 1.36 -18.71
CA THR A 79 -5.90 1.17 -17.48
C THR A 79 -5.67 2.31 -16.48
N VAL A 80 -4.44 2.83 -16.35
CA VAL A 80 -4.15 4.01 -15.52
C VAL A 80 -4.86 5.26 -16.06
N VAL A 81 -4.76 5.54 -17.36
CA VAL A 81 -5.42 6.70 -17.99
C VAL A 81 -6.94 6.62 -17.81
N LYS A 82 -7.53 5.45 -18.06
CA LYS A 82 -8.95 5.20 -17.82
C LYS A 82 -9.34 5.42 -16.37
N THR A 83 -8.55 4.91 -15.44
CA THR A 83 -8.80 5.06 -14.00
C THR A 83 -8.79 6.54 -13.59
N ILE A 84 -7.84 7.33 -14.10
CA ILE A 84 -7.78 8.77 -13.84
C ILE A 84 -9.02 9.49 -14.39
N ALA A 85 -9.47 9.13 -15.59
CA ALA A 85 -10.61 9.75 -16.24
C ALA A 85 -11.95 9.43 -15.54
N GLU A 86 -12.13 8.18 -15.11
CA GLU A 86 -13.40 7.68 -14.56
C GLU A 86 -13.51 7.81 -13.04
N ASN A 87 -12.39 7.80 -12.32
CA ASN A 87 -12.34 7.79 -10.85
C ASN A 87 -11.45 8.93 -10.31
N PRO A 88 -11.92 10.19 -10.35
CA PRO A 88 -11.12 11.33 -9.92
C PRO A 88 -10.72 11.19 -8.44
N ALA A 89 -9.45 11.47 -8.15
CA ALA A 89 -8.92 11.43 -6.79
C ALA A 89 -9.50 12.57 -5.94
N ASN A 90 -9.83 12.27 -4.68
CA ASN A 90 -10.16 13.25 -3.66
C ASN A 90 -9.17 13.11 -2.51
N TYR A 91 -7.95 13.60 -2.76
CA TYR A 91 -6.84 13.38 -1.85
C TYR A 91 -7.09 13.97 -0.46
N LYS A 92 -6.84 13.15 0.56
CA LYS A 92 -6.77 13.59 1.96
C LYS A 92 -5.60 12.95 2.67
N ARG A 93 -5.06 13.69 3.65
CA ARG A 93 -4.04 13.15 4.57
C ARG A 93 -4.68 12.13 5.52
N LEU A 94 -3.86 11.23 6.04
CA LEU A 94 -4.29 10.23 7.03
C LEU A 94 -4.73 10.86 8.35
N TYR A 95 -4.11 11.98 8.73
CA TYR A 95 -4.37 12.69 9.97
C TYR A 95 -4.18 14.19 9.79
N ASP A 96 -4.73 14.95 10.74
CA ASP A 96 -4.48 16.37 10.86
C ASP A 96 -3.14 16.63 11.58
N ASN A 97 -2.41 17.64 11.13
CA ASN A 97 -1.19 18.08 11.79
C ASN A 97 -1.45 18.64 13.19
N ASP A 98 -2.69 19.00 13.50
CA ASP A 98 -3.05 19.51 14.82
C ASP A 98 -3.19 18.47 15.92
N LEU A 99 -3.26 17.18 15.56
CA LEU A 99 -3.25 16.08 16.53
C LEU A 99 -1.94 16.06 17.33
N SER A 100 -2.00 15.47 18.53
CA SER A 100 -0.78 15.19 19.30
C SER A 100 0.15 14.24 18.56
N VAL A 101 1.45 14.29 18.89
CA VAL A 101 2.47 13.39 18.32
C VAL A 101 2.05 11.93 18.51
N GLN A 102 1.51 11.57 19.69
CA GLN A 102 1.03 10.23 20.00
C GLN A 102 -0.12 9.81 19.09
N GLU A 103 -1.15 10.65 18.93
CA GLU A 103 -2.32 10.35 18.09
C GLU A 103 -1.92 10.19 16.61
N LYS A 104 -0.96 10.97 16.12
CA LYS A 104 -0.43 10.81 14.75
C LYS A 104 0.23 9.45 14.57
N ILE A 105 1.06 9.03 15.51
CA ILE A 105 1.74 7.73 15.50
C ILE A 105 0.71 6.60 15.59
N GLU A 106 -0.24 6.70 16.51
CA GLU A 106 -1.32 5.72 16.69
C GLU A 106 -2.19 5.58 15.45
N LYS A 107 -2.52 6.68 14.77
CA LYS A 107 -3.23 6.63 13.48
C LYS A 107 -2.43 5.88 12.43
N ILE A 108 -1.13 6.14 12.27
CA ILE A 108 -0.33 5.39 11.29
C ILE A 108 -0.33 3.89 11.63
N VAL A 109 -0.12 3.55 12.90
CA VAL A 109 -0.03 2.15 13.34
C VAL A 109 -1.35 1.41 13.16
N THR A 110 -2.48 2.01 13.56
CA THR A 110 -3.80 1.35 13.50
C THR A 110 -4.39 1.39 12.09
N GLU A 111 -4.23 2.50 11.37
CA GLU A 111 -4.86 2.71 10.06
C GLU A 111 -4.03 2.24 8.88
N ILE A 112 -2.70 2.09 8.98
CA ILE A 112 -1.85 1.62 7.87
C ILE A 112 -1.31 0.23 8.19
N TYR A 113 -0.69 0.07 9.36
CA TYR A 113 -0.04 -1.19 9.73
C TYR A 113 -1.00 -2.21 10.34
N ARG A 114 -2.21 -1.78 10.75
CA ARG A 114 -3.21 -2.59 11.48
C ARG A 114 -2.69 -3.13 12.82
N GLY A 115 -1.79 -2.39 13.47
CA GLY A 115 -1.39 -2.68 14.85
C GLY A 115 -2.51 -2.31 15.83
N SER A 116 -2.62 -3.04 16.94
CA SER A 116 -3.70 -2.82 17.92
C SER A 116 -3.46 -1.64 18.86
N LYS A 117 -2.20 -1.33 19.17
CA LYS A 117 -1.80 -0.23 20.05
C LYS A 117 -0.34 0.18 19.83
N VAL A 118 0.02 1.34 20.36
CA VAL A 118 1.39 1.84 20.43
C VAL A 118 1.83 1.88 21.89
N ASN A 119 3.01 1.34 22.18
CA ASN A 119 3.60 1.45 23.51
C ASN A 119 4.75 2.46 23.44
N PHE A 120 4.66 3.54 24.19
CA PHE A 120 5.73 4.55 24.27
C PHE A 120 6.62 4.28 25.47
N GLU A 121 7.89 3.99 25.22
CA GLU A 121 8.89 3.90 26.29
C GLU A 121 9.13 5.25 26.97
N LYS A 122 9.65 5.23 28.20
CA LYS A 122 9.92 6.46 28.99
C LYS A 122 10.75 7.47 28.21
N LYS A 123 11.80 7.02 27.51
CA LYS A 123 12.66 7.89 26.69
C LYS A 123 11.87 8.59 25.58
N ALA A 124 11.00 7.84 24.89
CA ALA A 124 10.15 8.39 23.83
C ALA A 124 9.16 9.44 24.39
N GLN A 125 8.54 9.16 25.54
CA GLN A 125 7.63 10.11 26.19
C GLN A 125 8.34 11.43 26.55
N THR A 126 9.57 11.36 27.10
CA THR A 126 10.38 12.55 27.37
C THR A 126 10.71 13.33 26.11
N GLN A 127 11.08 12.65 25.02
CA GLN A 127 11.39 13.31 23.74
C GLN A 127 10.15 13.94 23.11
N ILE A 128 8.98 13.30 23.21
CA ILE A 128 7.72 13.87 22.75
C ILE A 128 7.40 15.16 23.51
N ALA A 129 7.59 15.18 24.84
CA ALA A 129 7.40 16.40 25.62
C ALA A 129 8.33 17.55 25.17
N GLN A 130 9.59 17.23 24.84
CA GLN A 130 10.54 18.21 24.29
C GLN A 130 10.11 18.73 22.91
N ILE A 131 9.61 17.86 22.03
CA ILE A 131 9.08 18.25 20.72
C ILE A 131 7.93 19.27 20.88
N VAL A 132 7.00 19.00 21.80
CA VAL A 132 5.88 19.91 22.10
C VAL A 132 6.39 21.24 22.68
N GLN A 133 7.33 21.21 23.63
CA GLN A 133 7.91 22.42 24.22
C GLN A 133 8.58 23.33 23.17
N ASN A 134 9.17 22.74 22.14
CA ASN A 134 9.82 23.47 21.05
C ASN A 134 8.85 23.89 19.92
N GLY A 135 7.56 23.56 20.01
CA GLY A 135 6.56 23.87 18.99
C GLY A 135 6.70 23.06 17.70
N TRP A 136 7.35 21.89 17.76
CA TRP A 136 7.56 21.01 16.60
C TRP A 136 6.50 19.93 16.47
N ASP A 137 5.54 19.88 17.40
CA ASP A 137 4.49 18.87 17.46
C ASP A 137 3.55 18.88 16.25
N LYS A 138 3.52 19.98 15.49
CA LYS A 138 2.73 20.13 14.25
C LYS A 138 3.39 19.53 13.01
N LEU A 139 4.65 19.10 13.09
CA LEU A 139 5.33 18.42 12.00
C LEU A 139 4.72 17.02 11.75
N PRO A 140 4.89 16.48 10.52
CA PRO A 140 4.48 15.11 10.21
C PRO A 140 5.41 14.08 10.87
N ILE A 141 4.90 12.87 11.02
CA ILE A 141 5.63 11.72 11.59
C ILE A 141 6.30 10.91 10.48
N CYS A 142 7.58 10.60 10.67
CA CYS A 142 8.31 9.62 9.88
C CYS A 142 8.50 8.34 10.70
N MET A 143 7.87 7.24 10.28
CA MET A 143 7.97 5.95 10.97
C MET A 143 9.22 5.19 10.53
N ALA A 144 10.20 5.04 11.42
CA ALA A 144 11.33 4.14 11.22
C ALA A 144 10.97 2.73 11.68
N LYS A 145 10.71 1.81 10.73
CA LYS A 145 10.42 0.38 10.99
C LYS A 145 11.04 -0.51 9.92
N THR A 146 11.03 -1.82 10.15
CA THR A 146 11.36 -2.81 9.10
C THR A 146 10.40 -2.71 7.91
N GLN A 147 10.91 -2.84 6.68
CA GLN A 147 10.11 -2.82 5.45
C GLN A 147 9.44 -4.17 5.15
N TYR A 148 9.89 -5.26 5.78
CA TYR A 148 9.45 -6.62 5.49
C TYR A 148 8.16 -7.04 6.21
N SER A 149 7.59 -6.16 7.05
CA SER A 149 6.37 -6.43 7.82
C SER A 149 5.53 -5.17 8.06
#